data_AF-A0A8B6BQN4-F1
#
_entry.id   AF-A0A8B6BQN4-F1
#
_cell.length_a   1.000
_cell.length_b   1.000
_cell.length_c   1.000
_cell.angle_alpha   90.00
_cell.angle_beta   90.00
_cell.angle_gamma   90.00
#
_symmetry.space_group_name_H-M   'P 1'
#
loop_
_entity.id
_entity.type
_entity.pdbx_description
1 polymer ?
#
loop_
_entity_poly.entity_id
_entity_poly.type
_entity_poly.pdbx_seq_one_letter_code
_entity_poly.pdbx_strand_id
1 'polypeptide(L)'
;MEEETPELILDFISSKLGTSDIKFLGIHLGLDSNDLDTISCDYKNTQEIKFQTLWKWYSKTDSSSYLGSLTSALITIENRLAADELNSFDVKQLYFKGEIPVSDKRISDKDLDFLSAHVITDYQRIARFLGMRQDKLHTYHEKRIKDQSLRCLKDCNKLNVISRKSMCNALNYAERQNLVHQLVKSWNTN
;
A
#
# COMPACT_ATOMS: atom_id res chain seq x y z
N MET A 1 1.51 13.89 9.68
CA MET A 1 2.60 13.70 8.71
C MET A 1 2.44 12.30 8.18
N GLU A 2 2.44 12.08 6.88
CA GLU A 2 2.50 10.71 6.33
C GLU A 2 3.94 10.22 6.58
N GLU A 3 4.09 9.18 7.40
CA GLU A 3 5.39 8.64 7.81
C GLU A 3 5.82 7.48 6.91
N GLU A 4 7.12 7.35 6.70
CA GLU A 4 7.73 6.26 5.94
C GLU A 4 7.73 4.97 6.77
N THR A 5 6.56 4.35 6.85
CA THR A 5 6.39 3.07 7.56
C THR A 5 7.03 1.92 6.77
N PRO A 6 7.54 0.88 7.45
CA PRO A 6 7.98 -0.34 6.77
C PRO A 6 6.90 -0.91 5.85
N GLU A 7 5.64 -0.91 6.27
CA GLU A 7 4.50 -1.34 5.45
C GLU A 7 4.40 -0.56 4.13
N LEU A 8 4.55 0.76 4.18
CA LEU A 8 4.50 1.59 2.97
C LEU A 8 5.70 1.34 2.07
N ILE A 9 6.91 1.25 2.62
CA ILE A 9 8.13 1.01 1.85
C ILE A 9 8.06 -0.37 1.16
N LEU A 10 7.63 -1.40 1.89
CA LEU A 10 7.48 -2.76 1.35
C LEU A 10 6.35 -2.83 0.31
N ASP A 11 5.24 -2.11 0.50
CA ASP A 11 4.19 -2.01 -0.52
C ASP A 11 4.69 -1.27 -1.77
N PHE A 12 5.44 -0.19 -1.59
CA PHE A 12 6.02 0.57 -2.70
C PHE A 12 6.97 -0.30 -3.51
N ILE A 13 7.97 -0.91 -2.86
CA ILE A 13 8.95 -1.72 -3.58
C ILE A 13 8.31 -2.95 -4.22
N SER A 14 7.30 -3.55 -3.58
CA SER A 14 6.56 -4.67 -4.18
C SER A 14 5.86 -4.28 -5.50
N SER A 15 5.45 -3.02 -5.66
CA SER A 15 4.87 -2.50 -6.91
C SER A 15 5.88 -2.38 -8.05
N LYS A 16 7.19 -2.39 -7.74
CA LYS A 16 8.30 -2.28 -8.70
C LYS A 16 8.84 -3.63 -9.16
N LEU A 17 8.42 -4.71 -8.53
CA LEU A 17 8.90 -6.05 -8.81
C LEU A 17 8.02 -6.76 -9.84
N GLY A 18 8.64 -7.52 -10.74
CA GLY A 18 7.93 -8.51 -11.54
C GLY A 18 7.44 -9.70 -10.69
N THR A 19 6.50 -10.48 -11.21
CA THR A 19 6.03 -11.72 -10.54
C THR A 19 7.14 -12.78 -10.45
N SER A 20 8.06 -12.82 -11.43
CA SER A 20 9.22 -13.70 -11.37
C SER A 20 10.23 -13.20 -10.33
N ASP A 21 10.52 -11.89 -10.33
CA ASP A 21 11.48 -11.26 -9.42
C ASP A 21 11.13 -11.50 -7.96
N ILE A 22 9.85 -11.39 -7.59
CA ILE A 22 9.44 -11.59 -6.20
C ILE A 22 9.73 -13.01 -5.70
N LYS A 23 9.61 -14.02 -6.56
CA LYS A 23 9.89 -15.40 -6.18
C LYS A 23 11.38 -15.61 -5.93
N PHE A 24 12.23 -15.10 -6.85
CA PHE A 24 13.69 -15.15 -6.66
C PHE A 24 14.14 -14.35 -5.45
N LEU A 25 13.55 -13.17 -5.25
CA LEU A 25 13.82 -12.32 -4.10
C LEU A 25 13.44 -13.02 -2.79
N GLY A 26 12.25 -13.60 -2.70
CA GLY A 26 11.79 -14.33 -1.51
C GLY A 26 12.74 -15.47 -1.13
N ILE A 27 13.19 -16.27 -2.11
CA ILE A 27 14.17 -17.35 -1.90
C ILE A 27 15.50 -16.77 -1.39
N HIS A 28 16.00 -15.71 -2.01
CA HIS A 28 17.25 -15.07 -1.60
C HIS A 28 17.17 -14.48 -0.19
N LEU A 29 15.99 -13.98 0.19
CA LEU A 29 15.68 -13.49 1.53
C LEU A 29 15.41 -14.61 2.56
N GLY A 30 15.58 -15.89 2.16
CA GLY A 30 15.49 -17.04 3.05
C GLY A 30 14.07 -17.54 3.32
N LEU A 31 13.10 -17.18 2.47
CA LEU A 31 11.78 -17.81 2.48
C LEU A 31 11.84 -19.16 1.75
N ASP A 32 11.25 -20.19 2.35
CA ASP A 32 11.15 -21.49 1.71
C ASP A 32 10.02 -21.53 0.67
N SER A 33 10.00 -22.58 -0.15
CA SER A 33 8.96 -22.74 -1.18
C SER A 33 7.56 -22.86 -0.59
N ASN A 34 7.41 -23.44 0.61
CA ASN A 34 6.11 -23.64 1.23
C ASN A 34 5.50 -22.30 1.68
N ASP A 35 6.31 -21.38 2.21
CA ASP A 35 5.90 -20.01 2.54
C ASP A 35 5.39 -19.31 1.26
N LEU A 36 6.13 -19.39 0.16
CA LEU A 36 5.78 -18.74 -1.10
C LEU A 36 4.51 -19.33 -1.75
N ASP A 37 4.35 -20.66 -1.69
CA ASP A 37 3.17 -21.35 -2.21
C ASP A 37 1.94 -21.02 -1.34
N THR A 38 2.08 -20.98 -0.02
CA THR A 38 1.01 -20.60 0.90
C THR A 38 0.52 -19.17 0.61
N ILE A 39 1.43 -18.22 0.47
CA ILE A 39 1.08 -16.83 0.11
C ILE A 39 0.35 -16.77 -1.24
N SER A 40 0.81 -17.54 -2.22
CA SER A 40 0.19 -17.60 -3.55
C SER A 40 -1.22 -18.20 -3.52
N CYS A 41 -1.49 -19.12 -2.57
CA CYS A 41 -2.82 -19.69 -2.36
C CYS A 41 -3.77 -18.74 -1.59
N ASP A 42 -3.26 -18.05 -0.58
CA ASP A 42 -4.05 -17.21 0.31
C ASP A 42 -4.48 -15.88 -0.34
N TYR A 43 -3.67 -15.36 -1.27
CA TYR A 43 -3.90 -14.07 -1.90
C TYR A 43 -4.13 -14.21 -3.40
N LYS A 44 -5.21 -13.59 -3.90
CA LYS A 44 -5.56 -13.60 -5.33
C LYS A 44 -4.98 -12.41 -6.11
N ASN A 45 -4.69 -11.31 -5.41
CA ASN A 45 -4.19 -10.09 -6.02
C ASN A 45 -2.65 -10.17 -6.11
N THR A 46 -2.11 -10.04 -7.32
CA THR A 46 -0.66 -10.13 -7.58
C THR A 46 0.16 -9.13 -6.76
N GLN A 47 -0.34 -7.91 -6.58
CA GLN A 47 0.34 -6.90 -5.78
C GLN A 47 0.35 -7.30 -4.30
N GLU A 48 -0.75 -7.85 -3.79
CA GLU A 48 -0.82 -8.33 -2.42
C GLU A 48 0.07 -9.57 -2.19
N ILE A 49 0.14 -10.50 -3.15
CA ILE A 49 1.12 -11.62 -3.11
C ILE A 49 2.53 -11.07 -2.94
N LYS A 50 2.91 -10.06 -3.74
CA LYS A 50 4.25 -9.47 -3.66
C LYS A 50 4.53 -8.80 -2.33
N PHE A 51 3.59 -7.98 -1.87
CA PHE A 51 3.69 -7.36 -0.56
C PHE A 51 3.83 -8.40 0.55
N GLN A 52 2.99 -9.44 0.55
CA GLN A 52 2.96 -10.45 1.60
C GLN A 52 4.23 -11.29 1.65
N THR A 53 4.86 -11.56 0.50
CA THR A 53 6.19 -12.17 0.46
C THR A 53 7.22 -11.32 1.20
N LEU A 54 7.28 -10.02 0.90
CA LEU A 54 8.21 -9.12 1.57
C LEU A 54 7.87 -8.93 3.06
N TRP A 55 6.58 -8.83 3.38
CA TRP A 55 6.11 -8.69 4.77
C TRP A 55 6.44 -9.92 5.61
N LYS A 56 6.25 -11.12 5.05
CA LYS A 56 6.61 -12.38 5.71
C LYS A 56 8.10 -12.43 6.04
N TRP A 57 8.96 -12.05 5.10
CA TRP A 57 10.40 -11.95 5.36
C TRP A 57 10.72 -10.88 6.42
N TYR A 58 10.16 -9.68 6.27
CA TYR A 58 10.36 -8.57 7.21
C TYR A 58 9.99 -8.98 8.65
N SER A 59 8.87 -9.70 8.83
CA SER A 59 8.43 -10.18 10.15
C SER A 59 9.37 -11.16 10.84
N LYS A 60 10.30 -11.78 10.10
CA LYS A 60 11.32 -12.71 10.61
C LYS A 60 12.70 -12.02 10.79
N THR A 61 12.83 -10.77 10.38
CA THR A 61 14.12 -10.05 10.32
C THR A 61 14.29 -9.12 11.52
N ASP A 62 15.53 -8.89 11.96
CA ASP A 62 15.82 -7.85 12.94
C ASP A 62 15.62 -6.46 12.31
N SER A 63 14.79 -5.62 12.94
CA SER A 63 14.23 -4.41 12.34
C SER A 63 15.27 -3.35 11.97
N SER A 64 16.48 -3.39 12.55
CA SER A 64 17.47 -2.33 12.38
C SER A 64 18.20 -2.32 11.04
N SER A 65 18.17 -3.41 10.27
CA SER A 65 18.95 -3.52 9.01
C SER A 65 18.14 -3.97 7.79
N TYR A 66 16.81 -4.03 7.89
CA TYR A 66 15.99 -4.61 6.83
C TYR A 66 16.19 -3.89 5.48
N LEU A 67 16.31 -2.57 5.45
CA LEU A 67 16.54 -1.82 4.21
C LEU A 67 17.84 -2.24 3.51
N GLY A 68 18.95 -2.34 4.25
CA GLY A 68 20.24 -2.76 3.69
C GLY A 68 20.23 -4.20 3.17
N SER A 69 19.55 -5.10 3.89
CA SER A 69 19.35 -6.48 3.45
C SER A 69 18.49 -6.56 2.18
N LEU A 70 17.39 -5.79 2.12
CA LEU A 70 16.52 -5.76 0.96
C LEU A 70 17.22 -5.16 -0.27
N THR A 71 17.91 -4.03 -0.12
CA THR A 71 18.71 -3.42 -1.20
C THR A 71 19.75 -4.41 -1.73
N SER A 72 20.47 -5.09 -0.84
CA SER A 72 21.48 -6.09 -1.23
C SER A 72 20.84 -7.25 -2.02
N ALA A 73 19.71 -7.76 -1.54
CA ALA A 73 18.98 -8.83 -2.19
C ALA A 73 18.46 -8.44 -3.59
N LEU A 74 17.95 -7.21 -3.74
CA LEU A 74 17.52 -6.66 -5.02
C LEU A 74 18.68 -6.57 -6.03
N ILE A 75 19.86 -6.14 -5.58
CA ILE A 75 21.07 -6.10 -6.40
C ILE A 75 21.48 -7.53 -6.83
N THR A 76 21.39 -8.51 -5.93
CA THR A 76 21.75 -9.90 -6.23
C THR A 76 20.83 -10.55 -7.27
N ILE A 77 19.54 -10.21 -7.28
CA ILE A 77 18.62 -10.66 -8.33
C ILE A 77 18.65 -9.77 -9.59
N GLU A 78 19.69 -8.94 -9.74
CA GLU A 78 19.92 -8.03 -10.86
C GLU A 78 18.85 -6.94 -11.07
N ASN A 79 17.92 -6.75 -10.11
CA ASN A 79 16.92 -5.68 -10.17
C ASN A 79 17.48 -4.38 -9.53
N ARG A 80 18.47 -3.79 -10.20
CA ARG A 80 19.14 -2.55 -9.76
C ARG A 80 18.19 -1.35 -9.73
N LEU A 81 17.22 -1.29 -10.64
CA LEU A 81 16.24 -0.20 -10.69
C LEU A 81 15.41 -0.16 -9.40
N ALA A 82 14.90 -1.30 -8.94
CA ALA A 82 14.17 -1.39 -7.68
C ALA A 82 15.06 -1.04 -6.48
N ALA A 83 16.33 -1.47 -6.49
CA ALA A 83 17.29 -1.11 -5.44
C ALA A 83 17.54 0.42 -5.37
N ASP A 84 17.69 1.07 -6.52
CA ASP A 84 17.88 2.53 -6.59
C ASP A 84 16.63 3.28 -6.15
N GLU A 85 15.43 2.80 -6.53
CA GLU A 85 14.17 3.37 -6.06
C GLU A 85 13.98 3.20 -4.55
N LEU A 86 14.41 2.08 -3.96
CA LEU A 86 14.38 1.87 -2.51
C LEU A 86 15.33 2.82 -1.79
N ASN A 87 16.54 3.01 -2.31
CA ASN A 87 17.55 3.90 -1.70
C ASN A 87 17.18 5.39 -1.81
N SER A 88 16.37 5.76 -2.82
CA SER A 88 15.93 7.14 -3.07
C SER A 88 14.47 7.38 -2.68
N PHE A 89 13.87 6.44 -1.94
CA PHE A 89 12.47 6.52 -1.52
C PHE A 89 12.22 7.80 -0.71
N ASP A 90 11.23 8.57 -1.15
CA ASP A 90 10.66 9.68 -0.40
C ASP A 90 9.15 9.66 -0.65
N VAL A 91 8.38 9.52 0.42
CA VAL A 91 6.91 9.47 0.36
C VAL A 91 6.30 10.67 -0.38
N LYS A 92 6.95 11.84 -0.36
CA LYS A 92 6.47 13.07 -1.04
C LYS A 92 6.48 12.96 -2.56
N GLN A 93 7.26 12.05 -3.12
CA GLN A 93 7.27 11.76 -4.55
C GLN A 93 5.94 11.12 -4.99
N LEU A 94 5.25 10.44 -4.06
CA LEU A 94 3.97 9.76 -4.30
C LEU A 94 2.77 10.69 -4.21
N TYR A 95 2.96 11.93 -3.76
CA TYR A 95 1.87 12.87 -3.53
C TYR A 95 1.22 13.33 -4.83
N PHE A 96 -0.10 13.49 -4.77
CA PHE A 96 -0.85 14.09 -5.86
C PHE A 96 -0.43 15.56 -6.04
N LYS A 97 -0.12 15.95 -7.28
CA LYS A 97 0.39 17.30 -7.61
C LYS A 97 -0.69 18.27 -8.07
N GLY A 98 -1.93 17.81 -8.25
CA GLY A 98 -3.05 18.66 -8.66
C GLY A 98 -3.67 19.45 -7.51
N GLU A 99 -4.53 20.40 -7.86
CA GLU A 99 -5.25 21.22 -6.90
C GLU A 99 -6.34 20.40 -6.18
N ILE A 100 -6.42 20.57 -4.85
CA ILE A 100 -7.39 19.90 -3.99
C ILE A 100 -8.21 20.95 -3.24
N PRO A 101 -9.52 21.05 -3.51
CA PRO A 101 -10.40 22.03 -2.86
C PRO A 101 -10.48 21.79 -1.35
N VAL A 102 -10.12 22.81 -0.57
CA VAL A 102 -10.09 22.77 0.89
C VAL A 102 -9.32 21.53 1.37
N SER A 103 -8.07 21.41 0.94
CA SER A 103 -7.21 20.22 1.06
C SER A 103 -7.12 19.63 2.49
N ASP A 104 -7.15 20.47 3.51
CA ASP A 104 -7.08 20.05 4.93
C ASP A 104 -8.42 19.59 5.51
N LYS A 105 -9.54 19.75 4.76
CA LYS A 105 -10.86 19.29 5.20
C LYS A 105 -10.85 17.77 5.37
N ARG A 106 -11.49 17.28 6.43
CA ARG A 106 -11.65 15.84 6.67
C ARG A 106 -12.44 15.17 5.55
N ILE A 107 -12.02 13.96 5.16
CA ILE A 107 -12.78 13.10 4.26
C ILE A 107 -14.12 12.70 4.90
N SER A 108 -15.22 12.84 4.15
CA SER A 108 -16.56 12.55 4.68
C SER A 108 -16.93 11.08 4.53
N ASP A 109 -17.90 10.60 5.31
CA ASP A 109 -18.40 9.23 5.18
C ASP A 109 -18.99 8.96 3.79
N LYS A 110 -19.60 9.98 3.16
CA LYS A 110 -20.09 9.89 1.78
C LYS A 110 -18.96 9.63 0.78
N ASP A 111 -17.81 10.30 0.96
CA ASP A 111 -16.63 10.07 0.13
C ASP A 111 -16.10 8.64 0.33
N LEU A 112 -16.07 8.15 1.58
CA LEU A 112 -15.63 6.79 1.90
C LEU A 112 -16.57 5.71 1.34
N ASP A 113 -17.88 5.91 1.43
CA ASP A 113 -18.89 5.01 0.86
C ASP A 113 -18.72 4.93 -0.66
N PHE A 114 -18.50 6.06 -1.33
CA PHE A 114 -18.19 6.11 -2.76
C PHE A 114 -16.88 5.34 -3.08
N LEU A 115 -15.79 5.65 -2.37
CA LEU A 115 -14.48 5.04 -2.62
C LEU A 115 -14.52 3.52 -2.41
N SER A 116 -15.18 3.03 -1.37
CA SER A 116 -15.23 1.61 -1.03
C SER A 116 -15.75 0.72 -2.17
N ALA A 117 -16.62 1.26 -3.03
CA ALA A 117 -17.15 0.56 -4.19
C ALA A 117 -16.16 0.48 -5.37
N HIS A 118 -15.12 1.32 -5.38
CA HIS A 118 -14.20 1.50 -6.52
C HIS A 118 -12.76 1.08 -6.23
N VAL A 119 -12.38 0.92 -4.96
CA VAL A 119 -11.01 0.52 -4.54
C VAL A 119 -10.94 -0.90 -3.98
N ILE A 120 -11.85 -1.78 -4.40
CA ILE A 120 -12.03 -3.14 -3.87
C ILE A 120 -10.71 -3.94 -3.86
N THR A 121 -9.84 -3.76 -4.86
CA THR A 121 -8.56 -4.48 -4.96
C THR A 121 -7.37 -3.75 -4.33
N ASP A 122 -7.52 -2.46 -4.01
CA ASP A 122 -6.39 -1.59 -3.64
C ASP A 122 -6.56 -0.94 -2.26
N TYR A 123 -7.68 -1.18 -1.58
CA TYR A 123 -7.96 -0.58 -0.27
C TYR A 123 -6.87 -0.89 0.76
N GLN A 124 -6.20 -2.05 0.66
CA GLN A 124 -5.07 -2.39 1.54
C GLN A 124 -3.87 -1.48 1.28
N ARG A 125 -3.54 -1.20 0.02
CA ARG A 125 -2.46 -0.27 -0.35
C ARG A 125 -2.76 1.15 0.11
N ILE A 126 -3.99 1.60 -0.11
CA ILE A 126 -4.49 2.89 0.38
C ILE A 126 -4.37 2.96 1.90
N ALA A 127 -4.78 1.91 2.61
CA ALA A 127 -4.71 1.86 4.06
C ALA A 127 -3.26 1.88 4.57
N ARG A 128 -2.34 1.12 3.97
CA ARG A 128 -0.89 1.17 4.31
C ARG A 128 -0.32 2.57 4.12
N PHE A 129 -0.66 3.23 3.01
CA PHE A 129 -0.26 4.62 2.77
C PHE A 129 -0.77 5.58 3.86
N LEU A 130 -2.00 5.35 4.34
CA LEU A 130 -2.61 6.14 5.41
C LEU A 130 -2.13 5.75 6.82
N GLY A 131 -1.13 4.86 6.92
CA GLY A 131 -0.52 4.43 8.18
C GLY A 131 -1.25 3.28 8.89
N MET A 132 -2.09 2.52 8.18
CA MET A 132 -2.68 1.29 8.74
C MET A 132 -1.61 0.21 8.87
N ARG A 133 -1.41 -0.29 10.09
CA ARG A 133 -0.54 -1.44 10.33
C ARG A 133 -1.07 -2.71 9.68
N GLN A 134 -0.17 -3.57 9.23
CA GLN A 134 -0.53 -4.80 8.53
C GLN A 134 -1.28 -5.82 9.42
N ASP A 135 -0.96 -5.89 10.71
CA ASP A 135 -1.65 -6.75 11.67
C ASP A 135 -3.15 -6.43 11.77
N LYS A 136 -3.49 -5.13 11.76
CA LYS A 136 -4.87 -4.66 11.73
C LYS A 136 -5.55 -4.99 10.41
N LEU A 137 -4.85 -4.89 9.28
CA LEU A 137 -5.38 -5.25 7.96
C LEU A 137 -5.79 -6.73 7.88
N HIS A 138 -5.07 -7.63 8.55
CA HIS A 138 -5.42 -9.04 8.61
C HIS A 138 -6.70 -9.33 9.40
N THR A 139 -7.20 -8.40 10.21
CA THR A 139 -8.42 -8.63 11.01
C THR A 139 -9.73 -8.47 10.22
N TYR A 140 -9.67 -7.93 9.00
CA TYR A 140 -10.86 -7.72 8.20
C TYR A 140 -11.22 -8.98 7.40
N HIS A 141 -12.36 -9.57 7.72
CA HIS A 141 -12.90 -10.77 7.07
C HIS A 141 -14.40 -10.61 6.81
N GLU A 142 -14.78 -9.60 6.02
CA GLU A 142 -16.20 -9.42 5.69
C GLU A 142 -16.60 -10.35 4.55
N LYS A 143 -17.85 -10.81 4.56
CA LYS A 143 -18.39 -11.67 3.50
C LYS A 143 -18.35 -11.00 2.12
N ARG A 144 -18.49 -9.67 2.09
CA ARG A 144 -18.42 -8.86 0.86
C ARG A 144 -17.18 -7.98 0.91
N ILE A 145 -16.37 -8.05 -0.15
CA ILE A 145 -15.12 -7.30 -0.23
C ILE A 145 -15.37 -5.77 -0.18
N LYS A 146 -16.51 -5.30 -0.70
CA LYS A 146 -16.92 -3.89 -0.57
C LYS A 146 -17.07 -3.48 0.91
N ASP A 147 -17.70 -4.31 1.72
CA ASP A 147 -17.95 -4.00 3.14
C ASP A 147 -16.63 -4.03 3.92
N GLN A 148 -15.71 -4.94 3.55
CA GLN A 148 -14.34 -4.99 4.05
C GLN A 148 -13.55 -3.71 3.72
N SER A 149 -13.59 -3.27 2.46
CA SER A 149 -12.97 -2.03 2.01
C SER A 149 -13.54 -0.82 2.78
N LEU A 150 -14.87 -0.73 2.90
CA LEU A 150 -15.53 0.36 3.60
C LEU A 150 -15.14 0.42 5.08
N ARG A 151 -15.18 -0.74 5.76
CA ARG A 151 -14.81 -0.83 7.17
C ARG A 151 -13.35 -0.42 7.39
N CYS A 152 -12.45 -0.92 6.54
CA CYS A 152 -11.04 -0.55 6.59
C CYS A 152 -10.83 0.96 6.43
N LEU A 153 -11.42 1.58 5.40
CA LEU A 153 -11.28 3.02 5.17
C LEU A 153 -11.89 3.87 6.29
N LYS A 154 -13.03 3.45 6.87
CA LYS A 154 -13.62 4.10 8.04
C LYS A 154 -12.71 4.02 9.26
N ASP A 155 -12.09 2.87 9.49
CA ASP A 155 -11.16 2.69 10.61
C ASP A 155 -9.84 3.45 10.41
N CYS A 156 -9.38 3.62 9.16
CA CYS A 156 -8.29 4.55 8.84
C CYS A 156 -8.66 5.98 9.25
N ASN A 157 -9.86 6.46 8.89
CA ASN A 157 -10.34 7.82 9.19
C ASN A 157 -10.65 8.05 10.69
N LYS A 158 -10.76 6.99 11.48
CA LYS A 158 -10.90 7.05 12.94
C LYS A 158 -9.55 7.09 13.65
N LEU A 159 -8.59 6.28 13.18
CA LEU A 159 -7.25 6.23 13.76
C LEU A 159 -6.50 7.53 13.50
N ASN A 160 -6.54 8.00 12.26
CA ASN A 160 -5.98 9.28 11.84
C ASN A 160 -7.11 10.09 11.22
N VAL A 161 -7.27 11.36 11.60
CA VAL A 161 -8.21 12.24 10.91
C VAL A 161 -7.68 12.44 9.49
N ILE A 162 -8.26 11.74 8.51
CA ILE A 162 -7.79 11.77 7.13
C ILE A 162 -8.33 13.03 6.46
N SER A 163 -7.41 13.87 5.98
CA SER A 163 -7.75 15.02 5.14
C SER A 163 -8.02 14.59 3.69
N ARG A 164 -8.70 15.44 2.93
CA ARG A 164 -8.85 15.30 1.47
C ARG A 164 -7.49 15.13 0.80
N LYS A 165 -6.49 15.91 1.22
CA LYS A 165 -5.11 15.81 0.74
C LYS A 165 -4.53 14.41 0.92
N SER A 166 -4.57 13.89 2.14
CA SER A 166 -4.02 12.57 2.45
C SER A 166 -4.75 11.45 1.68
N MET A 167 -6.07 11.56 1.52
CA MET A 167 -6.82 10.62 0.69
C MET A 167 -6.43 10.69 -0.78
N CYS A 168 -6.28 11.91 -1.35
CA CYS A 168 -5.84 12.06 -2.73
C CYS A 168 -4.41 11.55 -2.95
N ASN A 169 -3.51 11.75 -1.99
CA ASN A 169 -2.16 11.17 -2.02
C ASN A 169 -2.23 9.64 -2.05
N ALA A 170 -3.01 9.02 -1.17
CA ALA A 170 -3.16 7.57 -1.11
C ALA A 170 -3.79 6.98 -2.37
N LEU A 171 -4.78 7.68 -2.96
CA LEU A 171 -5.38 7.29 -4.24
C LEU A 171 -4.42 7.44 -5.41
N ASN A 172 -3.62 8.51 -5.45
CA ASN A 172 -2.60 8.69 -6.46
C ASN A 172 -1.53 7.59 -6.38
N TYR A 173 -1.09 7.25 -5.16
CA TYR A 173 -0.19 6.14 -4.89
C TYR A 173 -0.75 4.79 -5.37
N ALA A 174 -2.04 4.55 -5.16
CA ALA A 174 -2.72 3.35 -5.64
C ALA A 174 -3.11 3.41 -7.13
N GLU A 175 -2.61 4.39 -7.90
CA GLU A 175 -2.88 4.58 -9.33
C GLU A 175 -4.38 4.78 -9.65
N ARG A 176 -5.12 5.39 -8.71
CA ARG A 176 -6.55 5.71 -8.83
C ARG A 176 -6.81 7.20 -9.06
N GLN A 177 -6.03 7.82 -9.95
CA GLN A 177 -6.17 9.23 -10.32
C GLN A 177 -7.55 9.58 -10.85
N ASN A 178 -8.22 8.66 -11.55
CA ASN A 178 -9.60 8.80 -11.98
C ASN A 178 -10.57 9.06 -10.81
N LEU A 179 -10.35 8.42 -9.66
CA LEU A 179 -11.15 8.64 -8.45
C LEU A 179 -10.81 9.97 -7.77
N VAL A 180 -9.54 10.37 -7.80
CA VAL A 180 -9.11 11.71 -7.34
C VAL A 180 -9.87 12.79 -8.12
N HIS A 181 -9.91 12.70 -9.45
CA HIS A 181 -10.62 13.68 -10.28
C HIS A 181 -12.13 13.71 -10.00
N GLN A 182 -12.76 12.55 -9.78
CA GLN A 182 -14.18 12.48 -9.44
C GLN A 182 -14.49 13.12 -8.08
N LEU A 183 -13.65 12.84 -7.06
CA LEU A 183 -13.78 13.46 -5.75
C LEU A 183 -13.59 14.98 -5.82
N VAL A 184 -12.50 15.44 -6.44
CA VAL A 184 -12.20 16.88 -6.59
C VAL A 184 -13.34 17.60 -7.30
N LYS A 185 -13.88 17.02 -8.38
CA LYS A 185 -15.05 17.56 -9.07
C LYS A 185 -16.25 17.67 -8.14
N SER A 186 -16.54 16.62 -7.37
CA SER A 186 -17.67 16.61 -6.43
C SER A 186 -17.53 17.64 -5.30
N TRP A 187 -16.29 17.97 -4.92
CA TRP A 187 -15.99 18.93 -3.87
C TRP A 187 -16.01 20.39 -4.33
N ASN A 188 -15.88 20.64 -5.64
CA ASN A 188 -16.03 21.97 -6.24
C ASN A 188 -17.50 22.33 -6.52
N THR A 189 -18.38 21.34 -6.61
CA THR A 189 -19.81 21.53 -6.88
C THR A 189 -20.67 21.70 -5.63
N ASN A 190 -20.08 21.58 -4.43
CA ASN A 190 -20.73 21.72 -3.13
C ASN A 190 -20.04 22.79 -2.30
#